data_AF-A0A7X9A1G0-F1
#
_entry.id   AF-A0A7X9A1G0-F1
#
_cell.length_a   1.000
_cell.length_b   1.000
_cell.length_c   1.000
_cell.angle_alpha   90.00
_cell.angle_beta   90.00
_cell.angle_gamma   90.00
#
_symmetry.space_group_name_H-M   'P 1'
#
loop_
_entity.id
_entity.type
_entity.pdbx_description
1 polymer ?
#
loop_
_entity_poly.entity_id
_entity_poly.type
_entity_poly.pdbx_seq_one_letter_code
_entity_poly.pdbx_strand_id
1 'polypeptide(L)' 'GGNHSMTHVDFMVGGSELDVVGYKKDGTEVPVLHKGEWAVDL' A
#
# COMPACT_ATOMS: atom_id res chain seq x y z
N GLY A 1 17.45 5.16 -6.20
CA GLY A 1 16.12 5.79 -6.04
C GLY A 1 15.69 5.97 -4.60
N GLY A 2 16.57 5.88 -3.61
CA GLY A 2 16.20 6.21 -2.23
C GLY A 2 16.12 7.72 -2.05
N ASN A 3 15.09 8.19 -1.36
CA ASN A 3 14.97 9.59 -0.99
C ASN A 3 16.07 10.00 0.00
N HIS A 4 16.60 11.22 -0.10
CA HIS A 4 17.60 11.77 0.81
C HIS A 4 17.19 13.14 1.32
N SER A 5 17.01 13.28 2.64
CA SER A 5 16.56 14.50 3.30
C SER A 5 17.08 14.55 4.74
N MET A 6 17.20 15.74 5.31
CA MET A 6 17.55 15.94 6.73
C MET A 6 16.38 15.60 7.68
N THR A 7 15.15 15.69 7.18
CA THR A 7 13.94 15.46 7.98
C THR A 7 13.15 14.28 7.43
N HIS A 8 12.55 13.51 8.33
CA HIS A 8 11.61 12.44 8.05
C HIS A 8 10.42 12.62 8.98
N VAL A 9 9.22 12.73 8.41
CA VAL A 9 7.98 12.92 9.17
C VAL A 9 6.97 11.92 8.69
N ASP A 10 6.58 11.02 9.58
CA ASP A 10 5.53 10.04 9.34
C ASP A 10 4.15 10.66 9.51
N PHE A 11 3.20 10.25 8.67
CA PHE A 11 1.79 10.54 8.84
C PHE A 11 0.96 9.33 8.41
N MET A 12 -0.23 9.19 9.01
CA MET A 12 -1.08 8.02 8.83
C MET A 12 -2.10 8.26 7.72
N VAL A 13 -2.28 7.26 6.85
CA VAL A 13 -3.29 7.25 5.76
C VAL A 13 -4.15 5.98 5.74
N GLY A 14 -4.10 5.18 6.81
CA GLY A 14 -4.87 3.94 6.95
C GLY A 14 -6.31 4.15 7.41
N GLY A 15 -7.15 3.14 7.20
CA GLY A 15 -8.52 3.10 7.69
C GLY A 15 -9.26 1.82 7.28
N SER A 16 -10.43 1.58 7.88
CA SER A 16 -11.28 0.41 7.58
C SER A 16 -11.93 0.42 6.19
N GLU A 17 -11.78 1.53 5.46
CA GLU A 17 -12.24 1.68 4.08
C GLU A 17 -11.07 1.68 3.08
N LEU A 18 -9.83 1.46 3.54
CA LEU A 18 -8.65 1.46 2.68
C LEU A 18 -8.56 0.17 1.87
N ASP A 19 -8.41 0.34 0.56
CA ASP A 19 -7.97 -0.71 -0.36
C ASP A 19 -6.55 -0.41 -0.85
N VAL A 20 -5.70 -1.43 -0.95
CA VAL A 20 -4.34 -1.33 -1.48
C VAL A 20 -4.13 -2.38 -2.56
N VAL A 21 -3.73 -1.94 -3.74
CA VAL A 21 -3.41 -2.80 -4.89
C VAL A 21 -1.93 -2.67 -5.22
N GLY A 22 -1.24 -3.81 -5.29
CA GLY A 22 0.10 -3.92 -5.84
C GLY A 22 0.05 -4.20 -7.34
N TYR A 23 1.01 -3.67 -8.09
CA TYR A 23 1.14 -3.93 -9.53
C TYR A 23 2.41 -4.73 -9.81
N LYS A 24 2.27 -5.84 -10.54
CA LYS A 24 3.42 -6.54 -11.12
C LYS A 24 4.03 -5.71 -12.25
N LYS A 25 5.25 -6.07 -12.68
CA LYS A 25 5.94 -5.38 -13.78
C LYS A 25 5.16 -5.42 -15.11
N ASP A 26 4.33 -6.44 -15.30
CA ASP A 26 3.47 -6.62 -16.47
C ASP A 26 2.12 -5.88 -16.36
N GLY A 27 1.89 -5.16 -15.26
CA GLY A 27 0.65 -4.43 -15.00
C GLY A 27 -0.45 -5.26 -14.32
N THR A 28 -0.24 -6.55 -14.04
CA THR A 28 -1.20 -7.36 -13.30
C THR A 28 -1.43 -6.80 -11.91
N GLU A 29 -2.69 -6.59 -11.55
CA GLU A 29 -3.13 -6.18 -10.23
C GLU A 29 -3.10 -7.35 -9.24
N VAL A 30 -2.62 -7.07 -8.02
CA VAL A 30 -2.62 -7.99 -6.90
C VAL A 30 -3.19 -7.24 -5.69
N PRO A 31 -4.40 -7.58 -5.21
CA PRO A 31 -4.92 -7.03 -3.97
C PRO A 31 -3.96 -7.32 -2.81
N VAL A 32 -3.68 -6.31 -2.00
CA VAL A 32 -2.81 -6.41 -0.82
C VAL A 32 -3.63 -6.19 0.45
N LEU A 33 -4.38 -5.09 0.49
CA LEU A 33 -5.37 -4.82 1.54
C LEU A 33 -6.76 -4.62 0.91
N HIS A 34 -7.78 -5.12 1.60
CA HIS A 34 -9.19 -4.79 1.33
C HIS A 34 -9.88 -4.39 2.62
N LYS A 35 -10.53 -3.22 2.64
CA LYS A 35 -11.18 -2.67 3.85
C LYS A 35 -10.26 -2.64 5.08
N GLY A 36 -8.99 -2.29 4.85
CA GLY A 36 -7.97 -2.19 5.89
C GLY A 36 -7.37 -3.52 6.36
N GLU A 37 -7.84 -4.66 5.86
CA GLU A 37 -7.38 -6.00 6.25
C GLU A 37 -6.61 -6.68 5.11
N TRP A 38 -5.75 -7.65 5.45
CA TRP A 38 -4.96 -8.39 4.44
C TRP A 38 -5.84 -9.23 3.52
N ALA A 39 -5.62 -9.10 2.22
CA ALA A 39 -6.35 -9.82 1.17
C ALA A 39 -5.87 -11.27 0.94
N VAL A 40 -5.39 -11.96 1.98
CA VAL A 40 -4.75 -13.31 1.86
C VAL A 40 -5.68 -14.41 1.34
N ASP A 41 -6.99 -14.19 1.41
CA ASP A 41 -8.03 -15.17 1.05
C ASP A 41 -8.84 -14.79 -0.21
N LEU A 42 -8.42 -13.78 -0.97
CA LEU A 42 -9.07 -13.31 -2.22
C LEU A 42 -8.46 -13.91 -3.49
#